data_AF-A0A1H6QY26-F1
#
_entry.id   AF-A0A1H6QY26-F1
#
_cell.length_a   1.000
_cell.length_b   1.000
_cell.length_c   1.000
_cell.angle_alpha   90.00
_cell.angle_beta   90.00
_cell.angle_gamma   90.00
#
_symmetry.space_group_name_H-M   'P 1'
#
loop_
_entity.id
_entity.type
_entity.pdbx_description
1 polymer ?
#
loop_
_entity_poly.entity_id
_entity_poly.type
_entity_poly.pdbx_seq_one_letter_code
_entity_poly.pdbx_strand_id
1 'polypeptide(L)' 'MKTYRVKAVRESEEQLVLEILQNLQRKGTIVFEEEQVDPNTTRSKATTPATEEQVQEIIDEAELMPYYTEQEAKNILHL' A
#
# COMPACT_ATOMS: atom_id res chain seq x y z
N MET A 1 -8.84 27.36 -9.73
CA MET A 1 -7.53 27.06 -10.35
C MET A 1 -7.57 25.63 -10.89
N LYS A 2 -6.73 25.30 -11.88
CA LYS A 2 -6.62 23.93 -12.43
C LYS A 2 -5.37 23.28 -11.87
N THR A 3 -5.49 22.04 -11.40
CA THR A 3 -4.37 21.23 -10.91
C THR A 3 -3.86 20.35 -12.05
N TYR A 4 -2.53 20.21 -12.17
CA TYR A 4 -1.90 19.40 -13.21
C TYR A 4 -0.99 18.37 -12.57
N ARG A 5 -1.10 17.11 -13.03
CA ARG A 5 -0.18 16.04 -12.66
C ARG A 5 0.85 15.85 -13.77
N VAL A 6 2.12 16.03 -13.44
CA VAL A 6 3.25 15.79 -14.35
C VAL A 6 3.78 14.37 -14.13
N LYS A 7 4.01 13.62 -15.21
CA LYS A 7 4.64 12.29 -15.17
C LYS A 7 5.75 12.24 -16.21
N ALA A 8 6.91 11.71 -15.84
CA ALA A 8 7.95 11.37 -16.79
C ALA A 8 7.49 10.15 -17.60
N VAL A 9 7.52 10.25 -18.93
CA VAL A 9 7.12 9.15 -19.83
C VAL A 9 8.22 8.10 -19.98
N ARG A 10 9.48 8.51 -19.76
CA ARG A 10 10.67 7.64 -19.80
C ARG A 10 11.40 7.77 -18.48
N GLU A 11 11.73 6.63 -17.88
CA GLU A 11 12.49 6.58 -16.61
C GLU A 11 13.87 7.24 -16.76
N SER A 12 14.52 7.10 -17.91
CA SER A 12 15.83 7.73 -18.19
C SER A 12 15.81 9.25 -18.11
N GLU A 13 14.64 9.88 -18.29
CA GLU A 13 14.47 11.34 -18.29
C GLU A 13 13.95 11.86 -16.95
N GLU A 14 13.64 10.99 -15.99
CA GLU A 14 13.04 11.38 -14.71
C GLU A 14 13.95 12.34 -13.92
N GLN A 15 15.25 12.05 -13.89
CA GLN A 15 16.23 12.89 -13.21
C GLN A 15 16.32 14.29 -13.82
N LEU A 16 16.32 14.37 -15.16
CA LEU A 16 16.36 15.65 -15.89
C LEU A 16 15.10 16.48 -15.62
N VAL A 17 13.94 15.85 -15.64
CA VAL A 17 12.66 16.51 -15.33
C VAL A 17 12.68 17.03 -13.89
N LEU A 18 13.18 16.26 -12.94
CA LEU A 18 13.29 16.68 -11.54
C LEU A 18 14.20 17.90 -11.38
N GLU A 19 15.36 17.90 -12.03
CA GLU A 19 16.29 19.04 -11.98
C GLU A 19 15.68 20.32 -12.54
N ILE A 20 14.94 20.24 -13.65
CA ILE A 20 14.25 21.39 -14.24
C ILE A 20 13.20 21.94 -13.28
N LEU A 21 12.37 21.06 -12.69
CA LEU A 21 11.33 21.46 -11.75
C LEU A 21 11.93 22.10 -10.49
N GLN A 22 13.01 21.54 -9.94
CA GLN A 22 13.72 22.15 -8.81
C GLN A 22 14.30 23.54 -9.16
N ASN A 23 14.80 23.72 -10.39
CA ASN A 23 15.31 25.02 -10.83
C ASN A 23 14.18 26.07 -10.90
N LEU A 24 13.01 25.68 -11.44
CA LEU A 24 11.83 26.54 -11.48
C LEU A 24 11.34 26.91 -10.08
N GLN A 25 11.40 25.96 -9.12
CA GLN A 25 11.09 26.23 -7.72
C GLN A 25 12.07 27.23 -7.11
N ARG A 26 13.39 27.04 -7.30
CA ARG A 26 14.43 27.96 -6.80
C ARG A 26 14.28 29.38 -7.34
N LYS A 27 13.80 29.52 -8.56
CA LYS A 27 13.49 30.83 -9.19
C LYS A 27 12.18 31.45 -8.71
N GLY A 28 11.40 30.74 -7.90
CA GLY A 28 10.08 31.19 -7.43
C GLY A 28 9.01 31.16 -8.52
N THR A 29 9.21 30.41 -9.61
CA THR A 29 8.24 30.29 -10.70
C THR A 29 7.13 29.28 -10.38
N ILE A 30 7.46 28.24 -9.62
CA ILE A 30 6.52 27.22 -9.16
C ILE A 30 6.71 26.93 -7.67
N VAL A 31 5.68 26.38 -7.04
CA VAL A 31 5.74 25.82 -5.69
C VAL A 31 5.39 24.34 -5.80
N PHE A 32 6.17 23.49 -5.14
CA PHE A 32 5.77 22.09 -4.97
C PHE A 32 4.75 22.03 -3.85
N GLU A 33 3.53 21.66 -4.21
CA GLU A 33 2.53 21.24 -3.25
C GLU A 33 2.59 19.71 -3.22
N GLU A 34 2.95 19.16 -2.08
CA GLU A 34 2.90 17.72 -1.87
C GLU A 34 1.41 17.34 -1.85
N GLU A 35 0.95 16.72 -2.93
CA GLU A 35 -0.37 16.10 -2.95
C GLU A 35 -0.30 15.01 -1.88
N GLN A 36 -0.88 15.29 -0.71
CA GLN A 36 -1.14 14.30 0.33
C GLN A 36 -1.97 13.23 -0.36
N VAL A 37 -1.29 12.20 -0.89
CA VAL A 37 -1.93 11.02 -1.43
C VAL A 37 -2.83 10.55 -0.32
N ASP A 38 -4.15 10.67 -0.54
CA ASP A 38 -5.15 10.28 0.42
C ASP A 38 -4.73 8.90 0.96
N PRO A 39 -4.40 8.78 2.26
CA PRO A 39 -3.87 7.54 2.79
C PRO A 39 -4.85 6.38 2.56
N ASN A 40 -6.09 6.64 2.16
CA ASN A 40 -7.03 5.59 1.78
C ASN A 40 -6.76 4.89 0.42
N THR A 41 -5.83 5.34 -0.44
CA THR A 41 -5.52 4.62 -1.69
C THR A 41 -4.19 3.85 -1.66
N THR A 42 -3.28 4.16 -0.74
CA THR A 42 -2.04 3.39 -0.50
C THR A 42 -1.65 3.37 0.98
N ARG A 43 -2.61 3.28 1.91
CA ARG A 43 -2.37 2.68 3.23
C ARG A 43 -1.98 1.22 2.96
N SER A 44 -0.69 0.98 2.73
CA SER A 44 -0.03 -0.03 3.53
C SER A 44 -0.42 0.32 4.97
N LYS A 45 -1.49 -0.32 5.46
CA LYS A 45 -1.91 -0.21 6.86
C LYS A 45 -0.62 -0.41 7.63
N ALA A 46 -0.13 0.63 8.31
CA ALA A 46 0.86 0.43 9.34
C ALA A 46 0.21 -0.59 10.25
N THR A 47 0.69 -1.84 10.18
CA THR A 47 0.12 -2.95 10.91
C THR A 47 0.29 -2.58 12.38
N THR A 48 -0.79 -2.15 13.01
CA THR A 48 -0.83 -2.08 14.46
C THR A 48 -0.46 -3.48 14.95
N PRO A 49 0.60 -3.63 15.76
CA PRO A 49 0.91 -4.94 16.33
C PRO A 49 -0.34 -5.46 17.04
N ALA A 50 -0.65 -6.74 16.82
CA ALA A 50 -1.79 -7.39 17.45
C ALA A 50 -1.66 -7.23 18.98
N THR A 51 -2.79 -7.02 19.67
CA THR A 51 -2.81 -7.02 21.13
C THR A 51 -2.48 -8.42 21.66
N GLU A 52 -2.03 -8.53 22.91
CA GLU A 52 -1.72 -9.85 23.51
C GLU A 52 -2.92 -10.81 23.46
N GLU A 53 -4.14 -10.28 23.66
CA GLU A 53 -5.38 -11.05 23.50
C GLU A 53 -5.58 -11.56 22.07
N GLN A 54 -5.36 -10.71 21.05
CA GLN A 54 -5.47 -11.11 19.64
C GLN A 54 -4.41 -12.15 19.27
N VAL A 55 -3.20 -12.05 19.84
CA VAL A 55 -2.14 -13.05 19.62
C VAL A 55 -2.56 -14.39 20.22
N GLN A 56 -3.15 -14.40 21.42
CA GLN A 56 -3.62 -15.62 22.07
C GLN A 56 -4.78 -16.27 21.29
N GLU A 57 -5.75 -15.50 20.82
CA GLU A 57 -6.84 -16.01 19.98
C GLU A 57 -6.33 -16.66 18.69
N ILE A 58 -5.33 -16.06 18.03
CA ILE A 58 -4.72 -16.64 16.83
C ILE A 58 -4.02 -17.98 17.15
N ILE A 59 -3.36 -18.09 18.31
CA ILE A 59 -2.71 -19.33 18.75
C ILE A 59 -3.78 -20.41 19.01
N ASP A 60 -4.83 -20.07 19.75
CA ASP A 60 -5.90 -21.00 20.10
C ASP A 60 -6.66 -21.49 18.86
N GLU A 61 -6.90 -20.61 17.88
CA GLU A 61 -7.50 -20.97 16.59
C GLU A 61 -6.58 -21.83 15.73
N ALA A 62 -5.26 -21.60 15.77
CA ALA A 62 -4.29 -22.40 15.02
C ALA A 62 -4.10 -23.81 15.61
N GLU A 63 -4.25 -23.95 16.92
CA GLU A 63 -4.27 -25.25 17.60
C GLU A 63 -5.58 -26.02 17.37
N LEU A 64 -6.63 -25.32 16.95
CA LEU A 64 -7.88 -25.92 16.52
C LEU A 64 -7.67 -26.65 15.18
N MET A 65 -7.29 -27.93 15.30
CA MET A 65 -7.16 -28.82 14.14
C MET A 65 -8.43 -28.78 13.28
N PRO A 66 -8.31 -28.88 11.94
CA PRO A 66 -9.46 -28.93 11.05
C PRO A 66 -10.46 -30.00 11.51
N TYR A 67 -11.74 -29.62 11.62
CA TYR A 67 -12.82 -30.53 11.98
C TYR A 67 -13.02 -31.68 10.99
N TYR A 68 -12.48 -31.53 9.77
CA TYR A 68 -12.57 -32.51 8.70
C TYR A 68 -11.18 -32.80 8.14
N THR A 69 -10.94 -34.05 7.79
CA THR A 69 -9.76 -34.44 7.01
C THR A 69 -9.81 -33.81 5.61
N GLU A 70 -8.67 -33.70 4.93
CA GLU A 70 -8.60 -33.16 3.57
C GLU A 70 -9.56 -33.88 2.61
N GLN A 71 -9.70 -35.20 2.78
CA GLN A 71 -10.58 -36.04 1.97
C GLN A 71 -12.06 -35.74 2.24
N GLU A 72 -12.45 -35.56 3.50
CA GLU A 72 -13.81 -35.18 3.88
C GLU A 72 -14.16 -33.77 3.38
N ALA A 73 -13.21 -32.83 3.47
CA ALA A 73 -13.39 -31.47 2.96
C ALA A 73 -13.61 -31.46 1.44
N LYS A 74 -12.84 -32.25 0.67
CA LYS A 74 -13.03 -32.40 -0.78
C LYS A 74 -14.39 -32.99 -1.14
N ASN A 75 -14.82 -34.00 -0.38
CA ASN A 75 -16.15 -34.61 -0.56
C ASN A 75 -17.29 -33.61 -0.27
N ILE A 76 -17.17 -32.78 0.77
CA ILE A 76 -18.15 -31.73 1.09
C ILE A 76 -18.18 -30.64 0.00
N LEU A 77 -17.02 -30.28 -0.55
CA LEU A 77 -16.88 -29.23 -1.56
C LEU A 77 -17.10 -29.73 -3.00
N HIS A 78 -17.36 -31.03 -3.20
CA HIS A 78 -17.45 -31.68 -4.51
C HIS A 78 -16.24 -31.39 -5.43
N LEU A 79 -15.03 -31.38 -4.84
CA LEU A 79 -13.74 -31.19 -5.53
C LEU A 79 -13.01 -32.53 -5.68
#